data_AF-A0A257RPK2-F1
#
_entry.id   AF-A0A257RPK2-F1
#
_cell.length_a   1.000
_cell.length_b   1.000
_cell.length_c   1.000
_cell.angle_alpha   90.00
_cell.angle_beta   90.00
_cell.angle_gamma   90.00
#
_symmetry.space_group_name_H-M   'P 1'
#
loop_
_entity.id
_entity.type
_entity.pdbx_description
1 polymer ?
#
loop_
_entity_poly.entity_id
_entity_poly.type
_entity_poly.pdbx_seq_one_letter_code
_entity_poly.pdbx_strand_id
1 'polypeptide(L)'
;MNSSTDQDFVVERKINIVQGEQQVSNDPGVVLTTILGSCIAACMWDRDAGIGGMNHFLLPGDRNDPGQPTRSNDAMRYGAYSMELLINGLLRHGAQRRRLQAKL
;
A
#
# COMPACT_ATOMS: atom_id res chain seq x y z
N MET A 1 45.09 -12.29 7.22
CA MET A 1 44.49 -10.95 7.37
C MET A 1 43.15 -10.99 6.65
N ASN A 2 42.09 -11.37 7.36
CA ASN A 2 40.72 -11.40 6.83
C ASN A 2 40.08 -10.05 7.12
N SER A 3 39.65 -9.33 6.09
CA SER A 3 38.84 -8.12 6.27
C SER A 3 37.86 -7.97 5.12
N SER A 4 36.59 -8.19 5.46
CA SER A 4 35.47 -7.32 5.10
C SER A 4 34.85 -7.49 3.71
N THR A 5 34.00 -8.51 3.56
CA THR A 5 32.79 -8.38 2.73
C THR A 5 31.71 -9.34 3.25
N ASP A 6 31.24 -9.11 4.48
CA ASP A 6 29.97 -9.69 4.89
C ASP A 6 28.89 -8.80 4.25
N GLN A 7 28.39 -9.23 3.10
CA GLN A 7 27.13 -8.67 2.59
C GLN A 7 26.06 -9.19 3.53
N ASP A 8 25.60 -8.34 4.45
CA ASP A 8 24.46 -8.63 5.31
C ASP A 8 23.28 -9.01 4.40
N PHE A 9 23.05 -10.32 4.22
CA PHE A 9 21.87 -10.84 3.55
C PHE A 9 20.69 -10.54 4.46
N VAL A 10 20.07 -9.37 4.28
CA VAL A 10 18.79 -9.07 4.92
C VAL A 10 17.78 -10.06 4.34
N VAL A 11 17.35 -11.02 5.15
CA VAL A 11 16.28 -11.94 4.79
C VAL A 11 15.00 -11.10 4.67
N GLU A 12 14.64 -10.76 3.44
CA GLU A 12 13.43 -10.01 3.15
C GLU A 12 12.18 -10.80 3.55
N ARG A 13 11.45 -10.30 4.54
CA ARG A 13 10.15 -10.83 4.93
C ARG A 13 9.09 -10.21 4.04
N LYS A 14 8.51 -11.03 3.16
CA LYS A 14 7.43 -10.61 2.27
C LYS A 14 6.09 -10.68 2.99
N ILE A 15 5.31 -9.61 2.89
CA ILE A 15 3.93 -9.56 3.37
C ILE A 15 3.03 -9.33 2.16
N ASN A 16 2.16 -10.30 1.88
CA ASN A 16 1.23 -10.21 0.77
C ASN A 16 -0.06 -9.49 1.21
N ILE A 17 -0.38 -8.38 0.55
CA ILE A 17 -1.58 -7.57 0.83
C ILE A 17 -2.70 -8.04 -0.07
N VAL A 18 -3.77 -8.57 0.50
CA VAL A 18 -4.92 -9.05 -0.27
C VAL A 18 -5.99 -7.96 -0.43
N GLN A 19 -6.93 -8.19 -1.33
CA GLN A 19 -8.01 -7.26 -1.61
C GLN A 19 -8.79 -6.89 -0.34
N GLY A 20 -8.96 -5.59 -0.11
CA GLY A 20 -9.61 -5.03 1.08
C GLY A 20 -8.65 -4.68 2.22
N GLU A 21 -7.39 -5.06 2.12
CA GLU A 21 -6.39 -4.82 3.17
C GLU A 21 -5.52 -3.58 2.92
N GLN A 22 -4.88 -3.14 3.99
CA GLN A 22 -3.80 -2.16 3.97
C GLN A 22 -2.80 -2.48 5.07
N GLN A 23 -1.53 -2.24 4.79
CA GLN A 23 -0.45 -2.46 5.75
C GLN A 23 0.52 -1.29 5.72
N VAL A 24 1.01 -0.93 6.89
CA VAL A 24 2.11 0.03 7.09
C VAL A 24 3.25 -0.70 7.80
N SER A 25 4.48 -0.35 7.43
CA SER A 25 5.71 -0.87 8.04
C SER A 25 6.79 0.21 8.03
N ASN A 26 7.63 0.20 9.06
CA ASN A 26 8.90 0.91 9.14
C ASN A 26 10.09 -0.05 9.28
N ASP A 27 9.85 -1.36 9.13
CA ASP A 27 10.87 -2.40 9.16
C ASP A 27 11.56 -2.48 7.79
N PRO A 28 12.87 -2.18 7.68
CA PRO A 28 13.60 -2.23 6.41
C PRO A 28 13.73 -3.66 5.84
N GLY A 29 13.50 -4.69 6.65
CA GLY A 29 13.45 -6.09 6.20
C GLY A 29 12.08 -6.51 5.65
N VAL A 30 11.07 -5.63 5.65
CA VAL A 30 9.72 -5.95 5.15
C VAL A 30 9.52 -5.47 3.73
N VAL A 31 9.04 -6.37 2.87
CA VAL A 31 8.58 -6.05 1.52
C VAL A 31 7.08 -6.30 1.43
N LEU A 32 6.32 -5.24 1.16
CA LEU A 32 4.89 -5.36 0.89
C LEU A 32 4.69 -5.73 -0.58
N THR A 33 3.95 -6.81 -0.84
CA THR A 33 3.68 -7.30 -2.18
C THR A 33 2.19 -7.47 -2.40
N THR A 34 1.76 -7.37 -3.64
CA THR A 34 0.40 -7.76 -4.01
C THR A 34 0.35 -8.18 -5.47
N ILE A 35 -0.73 -8.85 -5.87
CA ILE A 35 -1.01 -9.22 -7.25
C ILE A 35 -2.29 -8.50 -7.66
N LEU A 36 -2.22 -7.74 -8.75
CA LEU A 36 -3.34 -6.97 -9.27
C LEU A 36 -3.91 -7.61 -10.53
N GLY A 37 -5.23 -7.69 -10.58
CA GLY A 37 -6.02 -7.94 -11.80
C GLY A 37 -6.75 -6.67 -12.21
N SER A 38 -8.06 -6.60 -11.95
CA SER A 38 -8.87 -5.38 -12.08
C SER A 38 -8.77 -4.43 -10.88
N CYS A 39 -8.19 -4.90 -9.77
CA CYS A 39 -7.96 -4.10 -8.57
C CYS A 39 -6.86 -3.06 -8.75
N ILE A 40 -6.77 -2.14 -7.80
CA ILE A 40 -5.72 -1.13 -7.71
C ILE A 40 -5.04 -1.22 -6.34
N ALA A 41 -3.75 -0.91 -6.30
CA ALA A 41 -3.00 -0.68 -5.07
C ALA A 41 -2.38 0.71 -5.10
N ALA A 42 -2.28 1.34 -3.93
CA ALA A 42 -1.49 2.55 -3.74
C ALA A 42 -0.38 2.26 -2.74
N CYS A 43 0.86 2.49 -3.17
CA CYS A 43 2.03 2.49 -2.30
C CYS A 43 2.32 3.93 -1.87
N MET A 44 2.41 4.19 -0.57
CA MET A 44 2.71 5.52 -0.04
C MET A 44 3.82 5.46 1.01
N TRP A 45 4.69 6.47 1.04
CA TRP A 45 5.83 6.48 1.96
C TRP A 45 6.32 7.88 2.31
N ASP A 46 6.98 8.00 3.46
CA ASP A 46 7.80 9.14 3.87
C ASP A 46 9.26 8.66 4.01
N ARG A 47 10.13 9.13 3.11
CA ARG A 47 11.54 8.71 3.07
C ARG A 47 12.31 9.10 4.33
N ASP A 48 12.06 10.29 4.86
CA ASP A 48 12.82 10.80 6.00
C ASP A 48 12.47 10.04 7.29
N ALA A 49 11.21 9.59 7.40
CA ALA A 49 10.76 8.83 8.55
C ALA A 49 11.02 7.32 8.41
N GLY A 50 11.40 6.83 7.22
CA GLY A 50 11.59 5.40 6.97
C GLY A 50 10.30 4.58 7.06
N ILE A 51 9.14 5.18 6.74
CA ILE A 51 7.82 4.55 6.88
C ILE A 51 7.17 4.44 5.52
N GLY A 52 6.66 3.25 5.20
CA GLY A 52 5.92 2.98 3.98
C GLY A 52 4.69 2.12 4.23
N GLY A 53 3.80 2.09 3.24
CA GLY A 53 2.61 1.26 3.29
C GLY A 53 2.02 1.04 1.91
N MET A 54 1.14 0.04 1.83
CA MET A 54 0.42 -0.36 0.63
C MET A 54 -1.02 -0.66 1.00
N ASN A 55 -1.98 -0.25 0.18
CA ASN A 55 -3.34 -0.79 0.19
C ASN A 55 -3.60 -1.64 -1.06
N HIS A 56 -4.65 -2.45 -1.02
CA HIS A 56 -5.17 -3.17 -2.19
C HIS A 56 -6.70 -3.12 -2.14
N PHE A 57 -7.33 -2.41 -3.07
CA PHE A 57 -8.79 -2.30 -3.12
C PHE A 57 -9.33 -2.51 -4.53
N LEU A 58 -10.55 -3.05 -4.59
CA LEU A 58 -11.29 -3.21 -5.84
C LEU A 58 -12.17 -2.00 -6.06
N LEU A 59 -12.05 -1.40 -7.23
CA LEU A 59 -13.08 -0.48 -7.73
C LEU A 59 -14.23 -1.33 -8.31
N PRO A 60 -15.49 -1.07 -7.95
CA PRO A 60 -16.63 -1.68 -8.63
C PRO A 60 -16.55 -1.36 -10.13
N GLY A 61 -16.78 -2.38 -10.95
CA GLY A 61 -16.57 -2.33 -12.40
C GLY A 61 -17.47 -1.33 -13.14
N ASP A 62 -17.12 -1.06 -14.39
CA ASP A 62 -17.87 -0.17 -15.26
C ASP A 62 -19.34 -0.61 -15.45
N ARG A 63 -20.18 0.39 -15.75
CA ARG A 63 -21.64 0.38 -15.94
C ARG A 63 -22.22 -0.69 -16.91
N ASN A 64 -21.38 -1.53 -17.50
CA ASN A 64 -21.76 -2.46 -18.56
C ASN A 64 -21.94 -3.91 -18.08
N ASP A 65 -21.76 -4.19 -16.78
CA ASP A 65 -22.19 -5.48 -16.21
C ASP A 65 -23.70 -5.43 -15.93
N PRO A 66 -24.56 -6.14 -16.70
CA PRO A 66 -26.02 -6.05 -16.60
C PRO A 66 -26.57 -6.52 -15.24
N GLY A 67 -25.73 -7.13 -14.40
CA GLY A 67 -26.09 -7.68 -13.09
C GLY A 67 -25.69 -6.84 -11.88
N GLN A 68 -24.92 -5.76 -12.02
CA GLN A 68 -24.51 -4.93 -10.88
C GLN A 68 -24.84 -3.45 -11.08
N PRO A 69 -25.65 -2.84 -10.18
CA PRO A 69 -25.83 -1.40 -10.17
C PRO A 69 -24.54 -0.75 -9.63
N THR A 70 -23.51 -0.60 -10.46
CA THR A 70 -22.31 0.14 -10.07
C THR A 70 -22.61 1.63 -10.15
N ARG A 71 -23.05 2.19 -9.03
CA ARG A 71 -23.11 3.64 -8.89
C ARG A 71 -21.66 4.10 -8.79
N SER A 72 -21.21 4.92 -9.73
CA SER A 72 -19.86 5.54 -9.72
C SER A 72 -19.49 6.17 -8.38
N ASN A 73 -20.49 6.59 -7.58
CA ASN A 73 -20.33 7.09 -6.23
C ASN A 73 -19.72 6.03 -5.26
N ASP A 74 -20.06 4.76 -5.41
CA ASP A 74 -19.57 3.70 -4.53
C ASP A 74 -18.08 3.42 -4.80
N ALA A 75 -17.66 3.41 -6.08
CA ALA A 75 -16.25 3.31 -6.44
C ALA A 75 -15.40 4.43 -5.82
N MET A 76 -15.88 5.66 -5.93
CA MET A 76 -15.22 6.82 -5.32
C MET A 76 -15.15 6.70 -3.79
N ARG A 77 -16.22 6.24 -3.14
CA ARG A 77 -16.27 6.05 -1.69
C ARG A 77 -15.29 4.97 -1.22
N TYR A 78 -15.23 3.83 -1.90
CA TYR A 78 -14.29 2.75 -1.56
C TYR A 78 -12.83 3.18 -1.74
N GLY A 79 -12.52 3.82 -2.86
CA GLY A 79 -11.17 4.36 -3.10
C GLY A 79 -10.78 5.40 -2.04
N ALA A 80 -11.66 6.37 -1.75
CA ALA A 80 -11.42 7.39 -0.74
C ALA A 80 -11.22 6.78 0.66
N TYR A 81 -12.06 5.82 1.05
CA TYR A 81 -11.94 5.12 2.32
C TYR A 81 -10.62 4.35 2.45
N SER A 82 -10.23 3.59 1.41
CA SER A 82 -8.97 2.83 1.42
C SER A 82 -7.74 3.76 1.51
N MET A 83 -7.75 4.89 0.80
CA MET A 83 -6.70 5.90 0.88
C MET A 83 -6.66 6.58 2.24
N GLU A 84 -7.82 6.87 2.84
CA GLU A 84 -7.91 7.45 4.18
C GLU A 84 -7.30 6.53 5.24
N LEU A 85 -7.62 5.23 5.20
CA LEU A 85 -7.05 4.25 6.12
C LEU A 85 -5.53 4.17 6.02
N LEU A 86 -5.00 4.12 4.79
CA LEU A 86 -3.55 4.07 4.54
C LEU A 86 -2.85 5.36 5.03
N ILE A 87 -3.36 6.53 4.64
CA ILE A 87 -2.80 7.82 5.05
C ILE A 87 -2.81 7.94 6.58
N ASN A 88 -3.93 7.63 7.22
CA ASN A 88 -4.03 7.68 8.67
C ASN A 88 -3.10 6.66 9.34
N GLY A 89 -2.92 5.48 8.73
CA GLY A 89 -1.92 4.49 9.16
C GLY A 89 -0.50 5.05 9.16
N LEU A 90 -0.09 5.68 8.05
CA LEU A 90 1.24 6.29 7.91
C LEU A 90 1.45 7.42 8.93
N LEU A 91 0.48 8.31 9.08
CA LEU A 91 0.56 9.43 10.02
C LEU A 91 0.67 8.95 11.47
N ARG A 92 -0.08 7.90 11.85
CA ARG A 92 0.03 7.29 13.19
C ARG A 92 1.41 6.68 13.46
N HIS A 93 2.12 6.24 12.43
CA HIS A 93 3.48 5.71 12.56
C HIS A 93 4.56 6.81 12.57
N GLY A 94 4.19 8.09 12.41
CA GLY A 94 5.12 9.22 12.45
C GLY A 94 5.49 9.80 11.08
N ALA A 95 4.84 9.35 9.99
CA ALA A 95 5.02 9.97 8.69
C ALA A 95 4.48 11.40 8.69
N GLN A 96 5.14 12.30 7.97
CA GLN A 96 4.66 13.68 7.80
C GLN A 96 3.88 13.83 6.50
N ARG A 97 2.63 14.30 6.60
CA ARG A 97 1.74 14.47 5.44
C ARG A 97 2.39 15.22 4.27
N ARG A 98 3.18 16.27 4.55
CA ARG A 98 3.84 17.09 3.51
C ARG A 98 4.95 16.34 2.75
N ARG A 99 5.50 15.26 3.33
CA ARG A 99 6.59 14.48 2.73
C ARG A 99 6.11 13.20 2.07
N LEU A 100 4.84 12.84 2.26
CA LEU A 100 4.27 11.64 1.68
C LEU A 100 4.38 11.67 0.16
N GLN A 101 4.85 10.56 -0.37
CA GLN A 101 4.88 10.26 -1.79
C GLN A 101 4.01 9.05 -2.06
N ALA A 102 3.60 8.92 -3.31
CA ALA A 102 2.71 7.84 -3.73
C ALA A 102 3.14 7.27 -5.09
N LYS A 103 2.87 5.98 -5.27
CA LYS A 103 2.84 5.27 -6.54
C LYS A 103 1.58 4.42 -6.60
N LEU A 104 1.03 4.27 -7.79
CA LEU A 104 -0.11 3.40 -8.11
C LEU A 104 0.39 2.23 -8.95
#